data_AF-A0A927JBG9-F1
#
_entry.id   AF-A0A927JBG9-F1
#
_cell.length_a   1.000
_cell.length_b   1.000
_cell.length_c   1.000
_cell.angle_alpha   90.00
_cell.angle_beta   90.00
_cell.angle_gamma   90.00
#
_symmetry.space_group_name_H-M   'P 1'
#
loop_
_entity.id
_entity.type
_entity.pdbx_description
1 polymer ?
#
loop_
_entity_poly.entity_id
_entity_poly.type
_entity_poly.pdbx_seq_one_letter_code
_entity_poly.pdbx_strand_id
1 'polypeptide(L)'
;MTAPMHGEERRPVAAEGSAGVLHVEPEFLRLVAGRFRDHATTVEGLDPAAGLGALAADLPGSSSAASVPYAAGLIDQAIQIIADRAHALGDLAHGTAEDYDLTEDRFTADLGSFGGGS
;
A
#
# COMPACT_ATOMS: atom_id res chain seq x y z
N MET A 1 -32.65 -1.34 49.47
CA MET A 1 -33.24 -1.40 48.12
C MET A 1 -32.12 -1.80 47.18
N THR A 2 -32.15 -3.06 46.76
CA THR A 2 -31.08 -3.76 46.05
C THR A 2 -31.29 -3.59 44.55
N ALA A 3 -30.23 -3.25 43.81
CA ALA A 3 -30.20 -3.41 42.37
C ALA A 3 -28.74 -3.70 41.93
N PRO A 4 -28.45 -4.88 41.35
CA PRO A 4 -27.19 -5.15 40.69
C PRO A 4 -27.27 -4.65 39.24
N MET A 5 -26.32 -3.82 38.82
CA MET A 5 -26.13 -3.47 37.41
C MET A 5 -24.91 -4.23 36.89
N HIS A 6 -25.10 -5.51 36.56
CA HIS A 6 -24.25 -6.19 35.59
C HIS A 6 -24.53 -5.57 34.23
N GLY A 7 -23.75 -4.55 33.87
CA GLY A 7 -23.56 -4.16 32.49
C GLY A 7 -22.57 -5.12 31.87
N GLU A 8 -23.06 -6.21 31.27
CA GLU A 8 -22.27 -6.99 30.32
C GLU A 8 -21.69 -6.05 29.27
N GLU A 9 -20.38 -5.86 29.28
CA GLU A 9 -19.63 -5.42 28.10
C GLU A 9 -19.92 -6.44 27.00
N ARG A 10 -20.90 -6.14 26.13
CA ARG A 10 -21.02 -6.80 24.84
C ARG A 10 -19.78 -6.43 24.04
N ARG A 11 -18.72 -7.23 24.22
CA ARG A 11 -17.65 -7.36 23.25
C ARG A 11 -18.32 -7.60 21.89
N PRO A 12 -17.92 -6.89 20.82
CA PRO A 12 -18.40 -7.23 19.49
C PRO A 12 -18.05 -8.70 19.27
N VAL A 13 -19.08 -9.54 19.17
CA VAL A 13 -18.95 -10.90 18.68
C VAL A 13 -18.31 -10.74 17.32
N ALA A 14 -17.04 -11.16 17.22
CA ALA A 14 -16.41 -11.32 15.93
C ALA A 14 -17.42 -12.12 15.12
N ALA A 15 -17.98 -11.49 14.09
CA ALA A 15 -18.71 -12.24 13.10
C ALA A 15 -17.68 -13.26 12.60
N GLU A 16 -17.85 -14.51 13.00
CA GLU A 16 -17.26 -15.66 12.35
C GLU A 16 -17.88 -15.64 10.95
N GLY A 17 -17.38 -14.74 10.11
CA GLY A 17 -17.48 -14.85 8.69
C GLY A 17 -16.91 -16.23 8.40
N SER A 18 -17.75 -17.09 7.83
CA SER A 18 -17.34 -18.36 7.26
C SER A 18 -15.93 -18.19 6.71
N ALA A 19 -14.99 -19.01 7.19
CA ALA A 19 -13.65 -19.11 6.62
C ALA A 19 -13.77 -19.70 5.21
N GLY A 20 -14.47 -19.01 4.31
CA GLY A 20 -14.32 -19.17 2.89
C GLY A 20 -12.89 -18.76 2.60
N VAL A 21 -12.14 -19.65 1.96
CA VAL A 21 -10.82 -19.34 1.41
C VAL A 21 -10.99 -18.05 0.62
N LEU A 22 -10.36 -16.97 1.11
CA LEU A 22 -10.34 -15.71 0.39
C LEU A 22 -9.41 -15.91 -0.80
N HIS A 23 -9.96 -16.46 -1.90
CA HIS A 23 -9.25 -16.54 -3.16
C HIS A 23 -9.22 -15.14 -3.75
N VAL A 24 -8.04 -14.54 -3.76
CA VAL A 24 -7.80 -13.30 -4.50
C VAL A 24 -7.23 -13.70 -5.86
N GLU A 25 -7.86 -13.23 -6.93
CA GLU A 25 -7.38 -13.44 -8.30
C GLU A 25 -5.98 -12.83 -8.47
N PRO A 26 -4.96 -13.60 -8.90
CA PRO A 26 -3.59 -13.11 -9.07
C PRO A 26 -3.50 -11.91 -10.03
N GLU A 27 -4.32 -11.89 -11.08
CA GLU A 27 -4.41 -10.77 -12.03
C GLU A 27 -4.82 -9.46 -11.35
N PHE A 28 -5.73 -9.51 -10.37
CA PHE A 28 -6.12 -8.32 -9.62
C PHE A 28 -4.95 -7.80 -8.78
N LEU A 29 -4.19 -8.68 -8.14
CA LEU A 29 -3.01 -8.32 -7.37
C LEU A 29 -1.92 -7.71 -8.25
N ARG A 30 -1.71 -8.24 -9.48
CA ARG A 30 -0.80 -7.64 -10.46
C ARG A 30 -1.24 -6.25 -10.90
N LEU A 31 -2.55 -6.03 -11.10
CA LEU A 31 -3.09 -4.72 -11.43
C LEU A 31 -2.88 -3.71 -10.29
N VAL A 32 -3.12 -4.14 -9.04
CA VAL A 32 -2.85 -3.34 -7.84
C VAL A 32 -1.37 -2.99 -7.74
N ALA A 33 -0.49 -3.97 -7.97
CA ALA A 33 0.95 -3.77 -7.99
C ALA A 33 1.38 -2.71 -9.02
N GLY A 34 0.88 -2.82 -10.26
CA GLY A 34 1.11 -1.84 -11.31
C GLY A 34 0.66 -0.44 -10.90
N ARG A 35 -0.53 -0.31 -10.32
CA ARG A 35 -1.06 0.99 -9.88
C ARG A 35 -0.22 1.65 -8.79
N PHE A 36 0.32 0.88 -7.86
CA PHE A 36 1.22 1.41 -6.83
C PHE A 36 2.56 1.87 -7.41
N ARG A 37 3.12 1.12 -8.36
CA ARG A 37 4.35 1.51 -9.07
C ARG A 37 4.15 2.78 -9.90
N ASP A 38 3.05 2.88 -10.65
CA ASP A 38 2.70 4.08 -11.40
C ASP A 38 2.55 5.30 -10.47
N HIS A 39 1.94 5.10 -9.30
CA HIS A 39 1.81 6.16 -8.30
C HIS A 39 3.15 6.59 -7.72
N ALA A 40 4.04 5.64 -7.41
CA ALA A 40 5.39 5.92 -6.94
C ALA A 40 6.16 6.78 -7.94
N THR A 41 6.19 6.38 -9.22
CA THR A 41 6.82 7.14 -10.30
C THR A 41 6.21 8.53 -10.47
N THR A 42 4.89 8.65 -10.34
CA THR A 42 4.20 9.95 -10.42
C THR A 42 4.65 10.88 -9.29
N VAL A 43 4.79 10.36 -8.07
CA VAL A 43 5.19 11.15 -6.89
C VAL A 43 6.68 11.50 -6.95
N GLU A 44 7.55 10.57 -7.36
CA GLU A 44 8.99 10.83 -7.60
C GLU A 44 9.25 11.90 -8.66
N GLY A 45 8.35 12.02 -9.63
CA GLY A 45 8.43 13.05 -10.67
C GLY A 45 8.08 14.47 -10.21
N LEU A 46 7.66 14.66 -8.95
CA LEU A 46 7.38 15.99 -8.41
C LEU A 46 8.67 16.74 -8.10
N ASP A 47 8.80 17.96 -8.61
CA ASP A 47 9.93 18.85 -8.34
C ASP A 47 9.52 20.01 -7.41
N PRO A 48 9.67 19.87 -6.09
CA PRO A 48 9.34 20.94 -5.14
C PRO A 48 10.31 22.12 -5.24
N ALA A 49 11.54 21.90 -5.71
CA ALA A 49 12.54 22.96 -5.85
C ALA A 49 12.19 23.92 -6.99
N ALA A 50 11.64 23.42 -8.10
CA ALA A 50 11.14 24.27 -9.18
C ALA A 50 9.98 25.17 -8.70
N GLY A 51 8.98 24.59 -8.03
CA GLY A 51 7.81 25.35 -7.56
C GLY A 51 8.16 26.40 -6.51
N LEU A 52 8.94 26.01 -5.50
CA LEU A 52 9.35 26.94 -4.44
C LEU A 52 10.43 27.92 -4.92
N GLY A 53 11.27 27.53 -5.87
CA GLY A 53 12.27 28.39 -6.48
C GLY A 53 11.64 29.56 -7.23
N ALA A 54 10.53 29.34 -7.95
CA ALA A 54 9.76 30.41 -8.58
C ALA A 54 9.21 31.40 -7.54
N LEU A 55 8.67 30.90 -6.43
CA LEU A 55 8.20 31.75 -5.33
C LEU A 55 9.33 32.57 -4.69
N ALA A 56 10.52 31.97 -4.52
CA ALA A 56 11.69 32.70 -4.01
C ALA A 56 12.13 33.82 -4.95
N ALA A 57 12.08 33.58 -6.27
CA ALA A 57 12.45 34.55 -7.28
C ALA A 57 11.51 35.78 -7.28
N ASP A 58 10.23 35.57 -6.98
CA ASP A 58 9.23 36.64 -6.87
C ASP A 58 9.34 37.45 -5.57
N LEU A 59 10.04 36.92 -4.55
CA LEU A 59 10.13 37.53 -3.21
C LEU A 59 11.59 37.74 -2.74
N PRO A 60 12.44 38.43 -3.53
CA PRO A 60 13.86 38.55 -3.21
C PRO A 60 14.09 39.28 -1.88
N GLY A 61 15.00 38.74 -1.06
CA GLY A 61 15.36 39.31 0.25
C GLY A 61 14.34 39.07 1.36
N SER A 62 13.22 38.40 1.07
CA SER A 62 12.25 38.00 2.09
C SER A 62 12.74 36.82 2.92
N SER A 63 12.21 36.71 4.15
CA SER A 63 12.40 35.52 4.97
C SER A 63 11.80 34.26 4.33
N SER A 64 10.73 34.41 3.56
CA SER A 64 10.12 33.33 2.77
C SER A 64 11.09 32.77 1.74
N ALA A 65 11.73 33.62 0.94
CA ALA A 65 12.74 33.20 -0.03
C ALA A 65 13.95 32.54 0.64
N ALA A 66 14.38 33.03 1.80
CA ALA A 66 15.45 32.41 2.58
C ALA A 66 15.09 31.00 3.11
N SER A 67 13.80 30.72 3.31
CA SER A 67 13.31 29.45 3.86
C SER A 67 13.09 28.37 2.80
N VAL A 68 13.10 28.74 1.51
CA VAL A 68 12.80 27.83 0.39
C VAL A 68 13.71 26.60 0.32
N PRO A 69 15.05 26.71 0.45
CA PRO A 69 15.91 25.53 0.36
C PRO A 69 15.60 24.47 1.44
N TYR A 70 15.28 24.94 2.66
CA TYR A 70 14.91 24.06 3.76
C TYR A 70 13.56 23.40 3.51
N ALA A 71 12.55 24.17 3.09
CA ALA A 71 11.23 23.65 2.76
C ALA A 71 11.26 22.65 1.61
N ALA A 72 12.01 22.95 0.54
CA ALA A 72 12.19 22.06 -0.60
C ALA A 72 12.81 20.72 -0.18
N GLY A 73 13.85 20.74 0.68
CA GLY A 73 14.46 19.51 1.19
C GLY A 73 13.52 18.65 2.03
N LEU A 74 12.66 19.26 2.86
CA LEU A 74 11.65 18.52 3.63
C LEU A 74 10.59 17.88 2.73
N ILE A 75 10.15 18.59 1.69
CA ILE A 75 9.16 18.07 0.74
C ILE A 75 9.77 16.94 -0.10
N ASP A 76 11.01 17.10 -0.55
CA ASP A 76 11.74 16.07 -1.28
C ASP A 76 11.87 14.79 -0.43
N GLN A 77 12.24 14.91 0.85
CA GLN A 77 12.26 13.77 1.76
C GLN A 77 10.88 13.11 1.92
N ALA A 78 9.80 13.91 2.02
CA ALA A 78 8.45 13.37 2.13
C ALA A 78 8.01 12.64 0.84
N ILE A 79 8.38 13.17 -0.32
CA ILE A 79 8.16 12.54 -1.64
C ILE A 79 8.83 11.16 -1.68
N GLN A 80 10.11 11.08 -1.31
CA GLN A 80 10.84 9.80 -1.30
C GLN A 80 10.18 8.78 -0.37
N ILE A 81 9.79 9.18 0.85
CA ILE A 81 9.10 8.28 1.80
C ILE A 81 7.78 7.76 1.23
N ILE A 82 7.01 8.59 0.53
CA ILE A 82 5.74 8.18 -0.07
C ILE A 82 6.00 7.22 -1.24
N ALA A 83 6.97 7.52 -2.09
CA ALA A 83 7.35 6.68 -3.21
C ALA A 83 7.84 5.29 -2.75
N ASP A 84 8.75 5.25 -1.77
CA ASP A 84 9.27 4.01 -1.18
C ASP A 84 8.13 3.12 -0.64
N ARG A 85 7.16 3.73 0.05
CA ARG A 85 5.99 3.00 0.56
C ARG A 85 5.09 2.49 -0.56
N ALA A 86 4.90 3.27 -1.62
CA ALA A 86 4.13 2.84 -2.77
C ALA A 86 4.83 1.67 -3.48
N HIS A 87 6.14 1.73 -3.70
CA HIS A 87 6.93 0.60 -4.23
C HIS A 87 6.78 -0.65 -3.36
N ALA A 88 6.95 -0.51 -2.04
CA ALA A 88 6.81 -1.63 -1.11
C ALA A 88 5.42 -2.29 -1.16
N LEU A 89 4.35 -1.49 -1.28
CA LEU A 89 3.00 -2.01 -1.46
C LEU A 89 2.82 -2.71 -2.82
N GLY A 90 3.42 -2.15 -3.87
CA GLY A 90 3.43 -2.76 -5.20
C GLY A 90 4.13 -4.11 -5.21
N ASP A 91 5.29 -4.20 -4.58
CA ASP A 91 6.08 -5.43 -4.48
C ASP A 91 5.39 -6.48 -3.60
N LEU A 92 4.75 -6.07 -2.51
CA LEU A 92 3.93 -6.97 -1.68
C LEU A 92 2.77 -7.57 -2.50
N ALA A 93 2.04 -6.73 -3.24
CA ALA A 93 0.93 -7.20 -4.07
C ALA A 93 1.41 -8.14 -5.18
N HIS A 94 2.55 -7.83 -5.81
CA HIS A 94 3.14 -8.68 -6.83
C HIS A 94 3.60 -10.03 -6.28
N GLY A 95 4.36 -10.05 -5.18
CA GLY A 95 4.81 -11.29 -4.55
C GLY A 95 3.64 -12.14 -4.04
N THR A 96 2.58 -11.50 -3.51
CA THR A 96 1.36 -12.24 -3.14
C THR A 96 0.71 -12.91 -4.35
N ALA A 97 0.72 -12.27 -5.53
CA ALA A 97 0.20 -12.87 -6.76
C ALA A 97 1.00 -14.12 -7.16
N GLU A 98 2.34 -14.05 -7.07
CA GLU A 98 3.23 -15.18 -7.34
C GLU A 98 2.98 -16.34 -6.37
N ASP A 99 2.77 -16.06 -5.08
CA ASP A 99 2.45 -17.08 -4.08
C ASP A 99 1.13 -17.81 -4.41
N TYR A 100 0.12 -17.10 -4.92
CA TYR A 100 -1.14 -17.72 -5.36
C TYR A 100 -0.93 -18.61 -6.60
N ASP A 101 -0.17 -18.17 -7.61
CA ASP A 101 0.12 -18.99 -8.80
C ASP A 101 0.84 -20.28 -8.41
N LEU A 102 1.89 -20.16 -7.58
CA LEU A 102 2.67 -21.32 -7.11
C LEU A 102 1.80 -22.31 -6.31
N THR A 103 0.86 -21.78 -5.55
CA THR A 103 -0.10 -22.60 -4.80
C THR A 103 -1.03 -23.35 -5.74
N GLU A 104 -1.58 -22.69 -6.76
CA GLU A 104 -2.47 -23.30 -7.76
C GLU A 104 -1.76 -24.37 -8.61
N ASP A 105 -0.53 -24.09 -9.05
CA ASP A 105 0.29 -25.05 -9.79
C ASP A 105 0.54 -26.32 -8.97
N ARG A 106 0.83 -26.16 -7.67
CA ARG A 106 1.02 -27.29 -6.75
C ARG A 106 -0.27 -28.09 -6.56
N PHE A 107 -1.40 -27.42 -6.35
CA PHE A 107 -2.70 -28.09 -6.25
C PHE A 107 -3.04 -28.87 -7.53
N THR A 108 -2.78 -28.27 -8.70
CA THR A 108 -3.01 -28.91 -10.00
C THR A 108 -2.14 -30.16 -10.19
N ALA A 109 -0.86 -30.09 -9.80
CA ALA A 109 0.06 -31.23 -9.84
C ALA A 109 -0.39 -32.38 -8.92
N ASP A 110 -0.80 -32.05 -7.69
CA ASP A 110 -1.30 -33.02 -6.73
C ASP A 110 -2.58 -33.71 -7.27
N LEU A 111 -3.53 -32.96 -7.83
CA LEU A 111 -4.75 -33.51 -8.46
C LEU A 111 -4.43 -34.42 -9.65
N GLY A 112 -3.50 -34.03 -10.51
CA GLY A 112 -3.04 -34.86 -11.64
C GLY A 112 -2.43 -36.18 -11.19
N SER A 113 -1.72 -36.19 -10.05
CA SER A 113 -1.14 -37.41 -9.47
C SER A 113 -2.20 -38.39 -8.95
N PHE A 114 -3.33 -37.89 -8.43
CA PHE A 114 -4.44 -38.72 -7.97
C PHE A 114 -5.32 -39.24 -9.12
N GLY A 115 -5.53 -38.45 -10.17
CA GLY A 115 -6.37 -38.81 -11.32
C GLY A 115 -5.70 -39.70 -12.37
N GLY A 116 -4.37 -39.78 -12.39
CA GLY A 116 -3.60 -40.62 -13.32
C GLY A 116 -3.38 -42.07 -12.87
N GLY A 117 -3.85 -42.44 -11.67
CA GLY A 117 -3.79 -43.80 -11.14
C GLY A 117 -5.12 -44.55 -11.32
N SER A 118 -5.48 -44.90 -12.55
CA SER A 118 -6.57 -45.84 -12.88
C SER A 118 -6.26 -46.58 -14.17
#